data_AF-A0A5E5PN89-F1
#
_entry.id   AF-A0A5E5PN89-F1
#
_cell.length_a   1.000
_cell.length_b   1.000
_cell.length_c   1.000
_cell.angle_alpha   90.00
_cell.angle_beta   90.00
_cell.angle_gamma   90.00
#
_symmetry.space_group_name_H-M   'P 1'
#
loop_
_entity.id
_entity.type
_entity.pdbx_description
1 polymer ?
#
loop_
_entity_poly.entity_id
_entity_poly.type
_entity_poly.pdbx_seq_one_letter_code
_entity_poly.pdbx_strand_id
1 'polypeptide(L)' 'MKHAKKYTQLTYEQRYHIYLLNKQGYNQTFIAKSMNRNKSTIFRELSRNTGKKGYLSQTSQQACL' A
#
# COMPACT_ATOMS: atom_id res chain seq x y z
N MET A 1 -19.74 -21.70 6.14
CA MET A 1 -20.18 -20.31 5.86
C MET A 1 -19.14 -19.65 4.96
N LYS A 2 -19.55 -19.12 3.80
CA LYS A 2 -18.65 -18.47 2.83
C LYS A 2 -18.17 -17.13 3.42
N HIS A 3 -16.94 -17.06 3.91
CA HIS A 3 -16.33 -15.76 4.20
C HIS A 3 -16.02 -15.08 2.87
N ALA A 4 -16.95 -14.26 2.37
CA ALA A 4 -16.66 -13.29 1.34
C ALA A 4 -15.65 -12.30 1.93
N LYS A 5 -14.35 -12.57 1.72
CA LYS A 5 -13.27 -11.69 2.12
C LYS A 5 -13.47 -10.41 1.33
N LYS A 6 -14.15 -9.41 1.92
CA LYS A 6 -14.34 -8.09 1.29
C LYS A 6 -12.97 -7.59 0.93
N TYR A 7 -12.66 -7.62 -0.36
CA TYR A 7 -11.37 -7.24 -0.87
C TYR A 7 -11.25 -5.73 -0.72
N THR A 8 -10.72 -5.30 0.42
CA THR A 8 -10.52 -3.89 0.71
C THR A 8 -9.19 -3.51 0.08
N GLN A 9 -9.28 -2.87 -1.08
CA GLN A 9 -8.12 -2.24 -1.69
C GLN A 9 -7.55 -1.18 -0.76
N LEU A 10 -6.23 -1.01 -0.76
CA LEU A 10 -5.62 0.12 -0.07
C LEU A 10 -6.05 1.41 -0.78
N THR A 11 -6.48 2.40 0.00
CA THR A 11 -6.74 3.74 -0.54
C THR A 11 -5.43 4.41 -0.95
N TYR A 12 -5.52 5.50 -1.72
CA TYR A 12 -4.35 6.31 -2.05
C TYR A 12 -3.59 6.77 -0.80
N GLU A 13 -4.31 7.33 0.18
CA GLU A 13 -3.78 7.73 1.48
C GLU A 13 -3.03 6.62 2.19
N GLN A 14 -3.59 5.40 2.21
CA GLN A 14 -2.96 4.25 2.84
C GLN A 14 -1.65 3.88 2.14
N ARG A 15 -1.62 3.90 0.80
CA ARG A 15 -0.40 3.62 0.03
C ARG A 15 0.66 4.69 0.26
N TYR A 16 0.26 5.96 0.31
CA TYR A 16 1.15 7.07 0.60
C TYR A 16 1.75 6.97 2.01
N HIS A 17 0.94 6.63 3.01
CA HIS A 17 1.40 6.38 4.38
C HIS A 17 2.44 5.25 4.44
N ILE A 18 2.19 4.13 3.76
CA ILE A 18 3.14 3.00 3.67
C ILE A 18 4.47 3.46 3.05
N TYR A 19 4.41 4.23 1.97
CA TYR A 19 5.60 4.77 1.30
C TYR A 19 6.41 5.68 2.23
N LEU A 20 5.76 6.61 2.94
CA LEU A 20 6.44 7.52 3.88
C LEU A 20 7.15 6.75 5.00
N LEU A 21 6.44 5.82 5.66
CA LEU A 21 7.02 5.04 6.75
C LEU A 21 8.17 4.15 6.27
N ASN A 22 8.03 3.53 5.09
CA ASN A 22 9.11 2.74 4.51
C ASN A 22 10.33 3.60 4.16
N LYS A 23 10.10 4.82 3.65
CA LYS A 23 11.17 5.78 3.35
C LYS A 23 11.87 6.32 4.61
N GLN A 24 11.15 6.38 5.74
CA GLN A 24 11.70 6.69 7.06
C GLN A 24 12.48 5.51 7.69
N GLY A 25 12.51 4.34 7.04
CA GLY A 25 13.25 3.16 7.51
C GLY A 25 12.47 2.26 8.48
N TYR A 26 11.17 2.50 8.68
CA TYR A 26 10.35 1.61 9.50
C TYR A 26 10.13 0.26 8.82
N ASN A 27 10.21 -0.81 9.61
CA ASN A 27 9.96 -2.15 9.10
C ASN A 27 8.46 -2.39 8.82
N GLN A 28 8.16 -3.31 7.91
CA GLN A 28 6.80 -3.68 7.51
C GLN A 28 5.87 -4.13 8.65
N THR A 29 6.42 -4.65 9.76
CA THR A 29 5.63 -5.07 10.93
C THR A 29 5.12 -3.86 11.68
N PHE A 30 5.94 -2.82 11.83
CA PHE A 30 5.54 -1.55 12.43
C PHE A 30 4.44 -0.88 11.60
N ILE A 31 4.63 -0.80 10.29
CA ILE A 31 3.66 -0.22 9.34
C ILE A 31 2.31 -0.97 9.38
N ALA A 32 2.36 -2.30 9.45
CA ALA A 32 1.16 -3.13 9.57
C ALA A 32 0.37 -2.82 10.86
N LYS A 33 1.07 -2.68 11.99
CA LYS A 33 0.47 -2.33 13.28
C LYS A 33 -0.11 -0.92 13.29
N SER A 34 0.62 0.08 12.76
CA SER A 34 0.16 1.48 12.75
C SER A 34 -1.12 1.68 11.93
N MET A 35 -1.31 0.88 10.88
CA MET A 35 -2.47 0.97 9.99
C MET A 35 -3.55 -0.06 10.28
N ASN A 36 -3.37 -0.91 11.31
CA ASN A 36 -4.22 -2.07 11.60
C ASN A 36 -4.46 -2.95 10.35
N ARG A 37 -3.39 -3.24 9.60
CA ARG A 37 -3.42 -4.05 8.38
C ARG A 37 -2.59 -5.32 8.53
N ASN A 38 -2.92 -6.32 7.71
CA ASN A 38 -2.13 -7.54 7.65
C ASN A 38 -0.73 -7.27 7.10
N LYS A 39 0.29 -7.87 7.72
CA LYS A 39 1.69 -7.80 7.27
C LYS A 39 1.84 -8.20 5.79
N SER A 40 1.09 -9.21 5.34
CA SER A 40 1.12 -9.66 3.94
C SER A 40 0.58 -8.61 2.95
N THR A 41 -0.33 -7.73 3.38
CA THR A 41 -0.82 -6.61 2.57
C THR A 41 0.26 -5.56 2.39
N ILE A 42 0.98 -5.23 3.47
CA ILE A 42 2.09 -4.27 3.41
C ILE A 42 3.23 -4.82 2.55
N PHE A 43 3.61 -6.09 2.74
CA PHE A 43 4.64 -6.74 1.92
C PHE A 43 4.32 -6.72 0.42
N ARG A 44 3.08 -7.08 0.05
CA ARG A 44 2.64 -7.00 -1.36
C ARG A 44 2.67 -5.58 -1.90
N GLU A 45 2.30 -4.59 -1.09
CA GLU A 45 2.34 -3.19 -1.51
C GLU A 45 3.78 -2.69 -1.70
N LEU A 46 4.68 -3.01 -0.78
CA LEU A 46 6.10 -2.66 -0.91
C LEU A 46 6.74 -3.37 -2.10
N SER A 47 6.44 -4.66 -2.32
CA SER A 47 6.92 -5.42 -3.48
C SER A 47 6.39 -4.92 -4.82
N ARG A 48 5.23 -4.25 -4.87
CA ARG A 48 4.77 -3.58 -6.09
C ARG A 48 5.56 -2.29 -6.36
N ASN A 49 6.00 -1.63 -5.29
CA ASN A 49 6.75 -0.37 -5.34
C ASN A 49 8.26 -0.54 -5.56
N THR A 50 8.78 -1.76 -5.73
CA THR A 50 10.20 -2.03 -6.01
C THR A 50 10.58 -1.95 -7.50
N GLY A 51 9.63 -1.69 -8.40
CA GLY A 51 9.98 -1.23 -9.75
C GLY A 51 10.73 0.10 -9.65
N LYS A 52 11.74 0.35 -10.49
CA LYS A 52 12.61 1.56 -10.48
C LYS A 52 11.86 2.92 -10.52
N LYS A 53 10.54 2.91 -10.66
CA LYS A 53 9.66 4.02 -10.35
C LYS A 53 9.18 3.81 -8.91
N GLY A 54 9.75 4.57 -7.96
CA GLY A 54 9.03 4.83 -6.71
C GLY A 54 7.62 5.37 -7.01
N TYR A 55 6.81 5.62 -5.98
CA TYR A 55 5.45 6.17 -6.10
C TYR A 55 5.44 7.63 -6.63
N LEU A 56 6.15 7.91 -7.73
CA LEU A 56 6.04 9.12 -8.53
C LEU A 56 4.86 8.90 -9.48
N SER A 57 3.76 9.54 -9.11
CA SER A 57 2.57 9.84 -9.91
C SER A 57 2.81 9.80 -11.42
N GLN A 58 2.43 8.72 -12.07
CA GLN A 58 1.93 8.78 -13.45
C GLN A 58 0.54 8.16 -13.41
N THR A 59 -0.40 9.02 -13.05
CA THR A 59 -1.72 9.15 -13.65
C THR A 59 -2.25 7.87 -14.32
N SER A 60 -3.03 7.10 -13.58
CA SER A 60 -4.04 6.17 -14.12
C SER A 60 -5.40 6.46 -13.49
N GLN A 61 -5.70 7.75 -13.31
CA GLN A 61 -7.01 8.28 -12.90
C GLN A 61 -7.46 9.49 -13.73
N GLN A 62 -6.71 9.91 -14.76
CA GLN A 62 -7.15 10.91 -15.75
C GLN A 62 -7.15 10.26 -17.15
N ALA A 63 -8.10 9.36 -17.34
CA ALA A 63 -8.56 8.96 -18.67
C ALA A 63 -10.08 8.79 -18.62
N CYS A 64 -10.78 9.77 -18.02
CA CYS A 64 -12.21 9.98 -18.17
C CYS A 64 -12.57 11.33 -17.54
N LEU A 65 -12.37 12.41 -18.30
CA LEU A 65 -13.22 13.61 -18.37
C LEU A 65 -12.95 14.25 -19.74
#